data_AF-A0A7S1VL34-F1
#
_entry.id   AF-A0A7S1VL34-F1
#
_cell.length_a   1.000
_cell.length_b   1.000
_cell.length_c   1.000
_cell.angle_alpha   90.00
_cell.angle_beta   90.00
_cell.angle_gamma   90.00
#
_symmetry.space_group_name_H-M   'P 1'
#
loop_
_entity.id
_entity.type
_entity.pdbx_description
1 polymer ?
#
loop_
_entity_poly.entity_id
_entity_poly.type
_entity_poly.pdbx_seq_one_letter_code
_entity_poly.pdbx_strand_id
1 'polypeptide(L)'
;ADKLVIAVPPNAASTFLGDHMEENEQPLAAFDCPLETVVYHQDAKWVDGKNQLDPPAYSLYPNECTPIVQRSRTIPTTGALLSDSDTKTPIYATHSYANFKDLDIVGPKEHMSFTHVRITPQTMQLREALLEESQGANNTYFAGGWSRGFMLHEDALVSGIEVANSILKSCGTAPYDILRRKIELSYSPTEKEIGESASFNDDATAPLERVLGHGFNPTMTWDAFGLSSVAQAELSGMVEEHMLVKLPVNFIEMFPTPAELIDYI
;
A
#
# COMPACT_ATOMS: atom_id res chain seq x y z
N ALA A 1 -31.36 1.33 -16.52
CA ALA A 1 -30.27 1.96 -17.30
C ALA A 1 -29.58 0.85 -18.07
N ASP A 2 -29.16 1.07 -19.32
CA ASP A 2 -28.51 0.02 -20.13
C ASP A 2 -27.07 -0.27 -19.67
N LYS A 3 -26.50 0.67 -18.91
CA LYS A 3 -25.17 0.62 -18.30
C LYS A 3 -25.23 1.30 -16.93
N LEU A 4 -24.56 0.73 -15.92
CA LEU A 4 -24.40 1.31 -14.59
C LEU A 4 -22.91 1.57 -14.36
N VAL A 5 -22.55 2.80 -14.00
CA VAL A 5 -21.18 3.15 -13.62
C VAL A 5 -21.16 3.55 -12.16
N ILE A 6 -20.37 2.83 -11.36
CA ILE A 6 -20.21 3.03 -9.93
C ILE A 6 -18.87 3.72 -9.70
N ALA A 7 -18.93 4.99 -9.31
CA ALA A 7 -17.77 5.86 -9.07
C ALA A 7 -17.70 6.35 -7.61
N VAL A 8 -18.13 5.51 -6.68
CA VAL A 8 -18.10 5.75 -5.22
C VAL A 8 -17.13 4.78 -4.54
N PRO A 9 -16.73 5.01 -3.28
CA PRO A 9 -15.90 4.06 -2.54
C PRO A 9 -16.52 2.64 -2.46
N PRO A 10 -15.73 1.56 -2.37
CA PRO A 10 -16.22 0.18 -2.43
C PRO A 10 -17.29 -0.17 -1.39
N ASN A 11 -17.14 0.31 -0.15
CA ASN A 11 -18.15 0.11 0.89
C ASN A 11 -19.49 0.79 0.58
N ALA A 12 -19.46 1.98 -0.02
CA ALA A 12 -20.65 2.68 -0.49
C ALA A 12 -21.26 1.98 -1.70
N ALA A 13 -20.42 1.45 -2.61
CA ALA A 13 -20.86 0.64 -3.74
C ALA A 13 -21.58 -0.64 -3.27
N SER A 14 -20.97 -1.38 -2.35
CA SER A 14 -21.56 -2.60 -1.76
C SER A 14 -22.89 -2.28 -1.07
N THR A 15 -22.95 -1.19 -0.30
CA THR A 15 -24.21 -0.74 0.35
C THR A 15 -25.29 -0.37 -0.69
N PHE A 16 -24.89 0.29 -1.77
CA PHE A 16 -25.81 0.69 -2.85
C PHE A 16 -26.35 -0.50 -3.62
N LEU A 17 -25.50 -1.49 -3.93
CA LEU A 17 -25.89 -2.72 -4.63
C LEU A 17 -26.77 -3.59 -3.73
N GLY A 18 -26.47 -3.68 -2.44
CA GLY A 18 -27.26 -4.42 -1.46
C GLY A 18 -27.51 -5.86 -1.89
N ASP A 19 -28.77 -6.28 -1.86
CA ASP A 19 -29.20 -7.63 -2.26
C ASP A 19 -29.06 -7.91 -3.77
N HIS A 20 -28.75 -6.89 -4.59
CA HIS A 20 -28.49 -7.04 -6.02
C HIS A 20 -27.00 -7.23 -6.33
N MET A 21 -26.13 -7.25 -5.31
CA MET A 21 -24.71 -7.49 -5.49
C MET A 21 -24.46 -8.94 -5.91
N GLU A 22 -23.74 -9.13 -7.01
CA GLU A 22 -23.39 -10.46 -7.51
C GLU A 22 -22.23 -11.09 -6.73
N GLU A 23 -21.95 -12.37 -6.99
CA GLU A 23 -20.90 -13.11 -6.26
C GLU A 23 -19.50 -12.55 -6.54
N ASN A 24 -19.21 -12.19 -7.79
CA ASN A 24 -17.95 -11.55 -8.20
C ASN A 24 -17.80 -10.12 -7.65
N GLU A 25 -18.88 -9.49 -7.19
CA GLU A 25 -18.90 -8.14 -6.62
C GLU A 25 -18.73 -8.14 -5.08
N GLN A 26 -18.80 -9.30 -4.43
CA GLN A 26 -18.60 -9.45 -2.98
C GLN A 26 -17.28 -8.85 -2.45
N PRO A 27 -16.14 -8.85 -3.21
CA PRO A 27 -14.93 -8.18 -2.76
C PRO A 27 -15.12 -6.70 -2.38
N LEU A 28 -16.12 -6.00 -2.93
CA LEU A 28 -16.43 -4.60 -2.57
C LEU A 28 -16.63 -4.40 -1.07
N ALA A 29 -17.26 -5.37 -0.39
CA ALA A 29 -17.52 -5.32 1.05
C ALA A 29 -16.26 -5.55 1.90
N ALA A 30 -15.23 -6.17 1.33
CA ALA A 30 -13.99 -6.54 2.03
C ALA A 30 -12.93 -5.43 2.03
N PHE A 31 -13.14 -4.35 1.27
CA PHE A 31 -12.22 -3.21 1.26
C PHE A 31 -12.25 -2.47 2.61
N ASP A 32 -11.08 -2.34 3.25
CA ASP A 32 -10.92 -1.49 4.44
C ASP A 32 -11.04 -0.01 4.04
N CYS A 33 -12.18 0.59 4.35
CA CYS A 33 -12.50 1.98 4.00
C CYS A 33 -12.60 2.86 5.25
N PRO A 34 -11.49 3.17 5.96
CA PRO A 34 -11.55 4.01 7.15
C PRO A 34 -12.16 5.38 6.86
N LEU A 35 -12.95 5.87 7.83
CA LEU A 35 -13.37 7.27 7.84
C LEU A 35 -12.19 8.15 8.27
N GLU A 36 -11.82 9.08 7.41
CA GLU A 36 -10.82 10.10 7.63
C GLU A 36 -11.52 11.43 7.92
N THR A 37 -10.82 12.34 8.60
CA THR A 37 -11.36 13.67 8.90
C THR A 37 -10.27 14.71 8.77
N VAL A 38 -10.58 15.74 8.01
CA VAL A 38 -9.78 16.95 7.87
C VAL A 38 -10.45 18.04 8.69
N VAL A 39 -9.68 18.70 9.54
CA VAL A 39 -10.16 19.85 10.31
C VAL A 39 -9.55 21.11 9.72
N TYR A 40 -10.39 22.02 9.24
CA TYR A 40 -10.01 23.34 8.76
C TYR A 40 -10.08 24.32 9.92
N HIS A 41 -9.03 25.11 10.15
CA HIS A 41 -8.97 26.05 11.28
C HIS A 41 -7.99 27.21 11.02
N GLN A 42 -7.94 28.17 11.96
CA GLN A 42 -7.02 29.32 11.92
C GLN A 42 -6.01 29.32 13.07
N ASP A 43 -5.92 28.23 13.83
CA ASP A 43 -4.94 28.05 14.91
C ASP A 43 -3.50 27.84 14.40
N ALA A 44 -2.70 28.92 14.39
CA ALA A 44 -1.32 28.91 13.88
C ALA A 44 -0.35 28.01 14.67
N LYS A 45 -0.71 27.59 15.90
CA LYS A 45 0.16 26.72 16.72
C LYS A 45 0.45 25.37 16.07
N TRP A 46 -0.42 24.94 15.15
CA TRP A 46 -0.29 23.69 14.39
C TRP A 46 0.65 23.81 13.19
N VAL A 47 1.11 25.04 12.87
CA VAL A 47 2.07 25.33 11.79
C VAL A 47 3.38 25.89 12.35
N ASP A 48 3.36 26.61 13.48
CA ASP A 48 4.50 27.44 13.94
C ASP A 48 5.59 26.73 14.78
N GLY A 49 5.62 25.41 14.93
CA GLY A 49 6.78 24.81 15.64
C GLY A 49 6.82 23.29 15.74
N LYS A 50 8.00 22.73 15.46
CA LYS A 50 8.50 21.35 15.77
C LYS A 50 7.67 20.14 15.31
N ASN A 51 6.42 20.35 14.92
CA ASN A 51 5.47 19.37 14.42
C ASN A 51 5.26 19.48 12.90
N GLN A 52 5.93 20.44 12.25
CA GLN A 52 6.14 20.38 10.81
C GLN A 52 7.14 19.27 10.54
N LEU A 53 6.63 18.11 10.19
CA LEU A 53 7.37 17.24 9.31
C LEU A 53 7.27 17.89 7.93
N ASP A 54 8.41 18.22 7.32
CA ASP A 54 8.45 18.74 5.95
C ASP A 54 7.52 17.91 5.05
N PRO A 55 6.52 18.50 4.38
CA PRO A 55 5.75 17.76 3.39
C PRO A 55 6.67 17.56 2.18
N PRO A 56 6.95 16.31 1.72
CA PRO A 56 6.08 15.13 1.76
C PRO A 56 6.85 13.85 2.13
N ALA A 57 6.97 13.52 3.42
CA ALA A 57 7.74 12.34 3.84
C ALA A 57 6.90 11.18 4.41
N TYR A 58 5.65 10.97 4.00
CA TYR A 58 4.91 9.78 4.48
C TYR A 58 4.06 9.12 3.39
N SER A 59 4.72 8.72 2.31
CA SER A 59 4.39 7.41 1.74
C SER A 59 5.15 6.36 2.55
N LEU A 60 4.67 6.04 3.76
CA LEU A 60 5.04 4.77 4.37
C LEU A 60 4.33 3.71 3.53
N TYR A 61 5.05 3.14 2.57
CA TYR A 61 4.62 1.92 1.92
C TYR A 61 4.77 0.80 2.96
N PRO A 62 3.68 0.23 3.50
CA PRO A 62 3.84 -0.96 4.32
C PRO A 62 4.44 -2.04 3.42
N ASN A 63 5.69 -2.42 3.67
CA ASN A 63 6.13 -3.75 3.28
C ASN A 63 5.44 -4.75 4.21
N GLU A 64 5.27 -6.00 3.77
CA GLU A 64 4.57 -7.04 4.54
C GLU A 64 5.19 -7.29 5.93
N CYS A 65 6.42 -6.84 6.15
CA CYS A 65 7.18 -6.95 7.39
C CYS A 65 7.01 -5.77 8.35
N THR A 66 6.35 -4.67 7.95
CA THR A 66 6.12 -3.52 8.83
C THR A 66 4.89 -3.79 9.68
N PRO A 67 4.99 -3.84 11.02
CA PRO A 67 3.81 -3.94 11.88
C PRO A 67 2.82 -2.85 11.48
N ILE A 68 1.55 -3.23 11.24
CA ILE A 68 0.49 -2.28 10.91
C ILE A 68 0.57 -1.13 11.91
N VAL A 69 0.91 0.07 11.43
CA VAL A 69 1.01 1.25 12.29
C VAL A 69 -0.35 1.40 12.96
N GLN A 70 -0.39 1.19 14.27
CA GLN A 70 -1.62 1.30 15.02
C GLN A 70 -2.21 2.68 14.74
N ARG A 71 -3.53 2.74 14.45
CA ARG A 71 -4.21 3.98 14.09
C ARG A 71 -3.87 5.12 15.07
N SER A 72 -3.83 4.81 16.37
CA SER A 72 -3.44 5.69 17.47
C SER A 72 -2.02 6.28 17.40
N ARG A 73 -1.17 5.79 16.51
CA ARG A 73 0.22 6.25 16.28
C ARG A 73 0.36 7.14 15.05
N THR A 74 -0.75 7.49 14.38
CA THR A 74 -0.72 8.47 13.29
C THR A 74 -0.45 9.85 13.84
N ILE A 75 0.55 10.54 13.27
CA ILE A 75 0.90 11.90 13.66
C ILE A 75 0.01 12.84 12.82
N PRO A 76 -0.73 13.77 13.45
CA PRO A 76 -1.49 14.75 12.70
C PRO A 76 -0.57 15.58 11.80
N THR A 77 -0.97 15.79 10.55
CA THR A 77 -0.23 16.63 9.60
C THR A 77 -1.05 17.86 9.27
N THR A 78 -0.40 19.03 9.29
CA THR A 78 -1.07 20.31 9.05
C THR A 78 -0.49 20.98 7.82
N GLY A 79 -1.33 21.19 6.81
CA GLY A 79 -1.01 22.04 5.67
C GLY A 79 -1.45 23.48 5.91
N ALA A 80 -0.71 24.45 5.38
CA ALA A 80 -1.10 25.86 5.38
C ALA A 80 -1.46 26.30 3.96
N LEU A 81 -2.61 26.95 3.83
CA LEU A 81 -3.11 27.55 2.61
C LEU A 81 -3.53 28.99 2.92
N LEU A 82 -3.68 29.81 1.88
CA LEU A 82 -4.32 31.11 2.00
C LEU A 82 -5.77 30.98 1.53
N SER A 83 -6.69 31.71 2.16
CA SER A 83 -8.09 31.75 1.72
C SER A 83 -8.19 32.24 0.28
N ASP A 84 -8.91 31.51 -0.57
CA ASP A 84 -9.16 31.94 -1.96
C ASP A 84 -9.95 33.26 -2.04
N SER A 85 -10.68 33.61 -0.97
CA SER A 85 -11.54 34.80 -0.94
C SER A 85 -10.75 36.11 -0.86
N ASP A 86 -9.63 36.11 -0.14
CA ASP A 86 -8.84 37.32 0.11
C ASP A 86 -7.33 37.14 -0.16
N THR A 87 -6.88 35.92 -0.43
CA THR A 87 -5.48 35.51 -0.68
C THR A 87 -4.51 35.94 0.42
N LYS A 88 -5.01 36.17 1.64
CA LYS A 88 -4.24 36.73 2.76
C LYS A 88 -4.49 36.00 4.07
N THR A 89 -5.73 35.60 4.32
CA THR A 89 -6.09 34.94 5.56
C THR A 89 -5.57 33.50 5.54
N PRO A 90 -4.68 33.10 6.47
CA PRO A 90 -4.20 31.74 6.53
C PRO A 90 -5.33 30.80 6.96
N ILE A 91 -5.44 29.68 6.25
CA ILE A 91 -6.31 28.56 6.56
C ILE A 91 -5.43 27.33 6.70
N TYR A 92 -5.59 26.63 7.82
CA TYR A 92 -4.85 25.42 8.12
C TYR A 92 -5.75 24.20 7.95
N ALA A 93 -5.23 23.16 7.32
CA ALA A 93 -5.92 21.88 7.14
C ALA A 93 -5.13 20.81 7.88
N THR A 94 -5.69 20.33 8.99
CA THR A 94 -5.08 19.27 9.81
C THR A 94 -5.73 17.92 9.50
N HIS A 95 -4.93 16.97 9.03
CA HIS A 95 -5.32 15.58 8.83
C HIS A 95 -5.02 14.80 10.11
N SER A 96 -6.04 14.13 10.66
CA SER A 96 -5.86 13.20 11.80
C SER A 96 -6.61 11.91 11.53
N TYR A 97 -5.86 10.85 11.26
CA TYR A 97 -6.42 9.55 10.89
C TYR A 97 -6.99 8.80 12.10
N ALA A 98 -6.45 9.00 13.31
CA ALA A 98 -6.92 8.32 14.52
C ALA A 98 -7.95 9.10 15.34
N ASN A 99 -7.63 10.37 15.63
CA ASN A 99 -8.12 11.03 16.83
C ASN A 99 -8.42 12.50 16.55
N PHE A 100 -9.19 12.80 15.49
CA PHE A 100 -9.52 14.19 15.18
C PHE A 100 -10.27 14.89 16.34
N LYS A 101 -11.01 14.12 17.14
CA LYS A 101 -11.73 14.62 18.33
C LYS A 101 -10.81 15.12 19.44
N ASP A 102 -9.58 14.62 19.47
CA ASP A 102 -8.57 14.98 20.48
C ASP A 102 -7.67 16.13 19.99
N LEU A 103 -7.92 16.68 18.80
CA LEU A 103 -7.21 17.86 18.32
C LEU A 103 -7.63 19.08 19.15
N ASP A 104 -6.71 19.53 20.00
CA ASP A 104 -6.81 20.79 20.73
C ASP A 104 -6.61 21.97 19.75
N ILE A 105 -7.60 22.23 18.90
CA ILE A 105 -7.63 23.39 17.99
C ILE A 105 -8.45 24.50 18.64
N VAL A 106 -7.83 25.67 18.78
CA VAL A 106 -8.41 26.89 19.36
C VAL A 106 -8.99 27.78 18.27
N GLY A 107 -10.18 28.35 18.52
CA GLY A 107 -10.85 29.27 17.59
C GLY A 107 -11.78 28.59 16.59
N PRO A 108 -12.19 29.31 15.52
CA PRO A 108 -13.08 28.79 14.50
C PRO A 108 -12.48 27.56 13.81
N LYS A 109 -13.30 26.51 13.68
CA LYS A 109 -12.93 25.29 12.98
C LYS A 109 -14.13 24.62 12.34
N GLU A 110 -13.90 24.02 11.19
CA GLU A 110 -14.83 23.18 10.44
C GLU A 110 -14.20 21.81 10.23
N HIS A 111 -15.02 20.78 10.06
CA HIS A 111 -14.50 19.44 9.77
C HIS A 111 -15.23 18.83 8.58
N MET A 112 -14.46 18.12 7.76
CA MET A 112 -14.97 17.32 6.66
C MET A 112 -14.50 15.89 6.84
N SER A 113 -15.44 14.95 6.84
CA SER A 113 -15.15 13.53 6.89
C SER A 113 -15.42 12.88 5.55
N PHE A 114 -14.53 11.99 5.14
CA PHE A 114 -14.65 11.20 3.92
C PHE A 114 -14.01 9.84 4.12
N THR A 115 -14.41 8.86 3.33
CA THR A 115 -13.85 7.51 3.38
C THR A 115 -12.82 7.32 2.28
N HIS A 116 -11.67 6.77 2.62
CA HIS A 116 -10.66 6.31 1.66
C HIS A 116 -10.45 4.81 1.83
N VAL A 117 -10.07 4.12 0.76
CA VAL A 117 -9.59 2.75 0.86
C VAL A 117 -8.18 2.76 1.42
N ARG A 118 -7.90 1.92 2.41
CA ARG A 118 -6.54 1.72 2.88
C ARG A 118 -5.77 0.89 1.86
N ILE A 119 -4.60 1.38 1.45
CA ILE A 119 -3.71 0.61 0.57
C ILE A 119 -2.90 -0.40 1.38
N THR A 120 -3.25 -1.67 1.22
CA THR A 120 -2.52 -2.85 1.74
C THR A 120 -2.36 -3.89 0.64
N PRO A 121 -1.41 -4.85 0.76
CA PRO A 121 -1.33 -5.99 -0.15
C PRO A 121 -2.67 -6.71 -0.36
N GLN A 122 -3.43 -6.92 0.72
CA GLN A 122 -4.77 -7.51 0.65
C GLN A 122 -5.73 -6.67 -0.21
N THR A 123 -5.76 -5.35 -0.05
CA THR A 123 -6.63 -4.50 -0.91
C THR A 123 -6.20 -4.48 -2.38
N MET A 124 -4.92 -4.71 -2.68
CA MET A 124 -4.47 -4.88 -4.06
C MET A 124 -5.01 -6.18 -4.66
N GLN A 125 -4.96 -7.29 -3.91
CA GLN A 125 -5.52 -8.57 -4.33
C GLN A 125 -7.04 -8.50 -4.53
N LEU A 126 -7.76 -7.87 -3.58
CA LEU A 126 -9.22 -7.67 -3.69
C LEU A 126 -9.58 -6.84 -4.93
N ARG A 127 -8.77 -5.82 -5.26
CA ARG A 127 -8.95 -5.01 -6.47
C ARG A 127 -8.77 -5.84 -7.73
N GLU A 128 -7.71 -6.63 -7.81
CA GLU A 128 -7.45 -7.48 -8.99
C GLU A 128 -8.61 -8.45 -9.22
N ALA A 129 -9.02 -9.18 -8.18
CA ALA A 129 -10.14 -10.12 -8.25
C ALA A 129 -11.44 -9.43 -8.71
N LEU A 130 -11.79 -8.29 -8.11
CA LEU A 130 -13.00 -7.55 -8.48
C LEU A 130 -12.96 -7.08 -9.94
N LEU A 131 -11.84 -6.51 -10.40
CA LEU A 131 -11.77 -5.91 -11.73
C LEU A 131 -11.63 -6.93 -12.84
N GLU A 132 -11.01 -8.08 -12.59
CA GLU A 132 -10.92 -9.17 -13.55
C GLU A 132 -12.29 -9.79 -13.82
N GLU A 133 -13.09 -10.00 -12.76
CA GLU A 133 -14.34 -10.75 -12.87
C GLU A 133 -15.59 -9.88 -13.05
N SER A 134 -15.59 -8.65 -12.52
CA SER A 134 -16.81 -7.82 -12.46
C SER A 134 -16.84 -6.66 -13.44
N GLN A 135 -15.72 -6.27 -14.04
CA GLN A 135 -15.68 -5.06 -14.84
C GLN A 135 -16.46 -5.20 -16.16
N GLY A 136 -17.63 -4.56 -16.22
CA GLY A 136 -18.56 -4.65 -17.35
C GLY A 136 -19.52 -5.85 -17.28
N ALA A 137 -19.39 -6.71 -16.27
CA ALA A 137 -20.32 -7.80 -16.02
C ALA A 137 -21.71 -7.23 -15.74
N ASN A 138 -22.75 -7.82 -16.34
CA ASN A 138 -24.14 -7.36 -16.22
C ASN A 138 -24.34 -5.87 -16.51
N ASN A 139 -23.50 -5.30 -17.38
CA ASN A 139 -23.49 -3.87 -17.69
C ASN A 139 -23.14 -2.94 -16.50
N THR A 140 -22.51 -3.47 -15.45
CA THR A 140 -21.99 -2.72 -14.30
C THR A 140 -20.49 -2.46 -14.48
N TYR A 141 -20.05 -1.24 -14.22
CA TYR A 141 -18.66 -0.82 -14.36
C TYR A 141 -18.22 -0.06 -13.11
N PHE A 142 -16.99 -0.30 -12.68
CA PHE A 142 -16.41 0.35 -11.50
C PHE A 142 -15.32 1.34 -11.92
N ALA A 143 -15.34 2.52 -11.29
CA ALA A 143 -14.35 3.56 -11.46
C ALA A 143 -14.01 4.22 -10.12
N GLY A 144 -12.82 4.80 -10.04
CA GLY A 144 -12.35 5.55 -8.89
C GLY A 144 -10.87 5.32 -8.64
N GLY A 145 -10.26 6.18 -7.84
CA GLY A 145 -8.84 6.01 -7.48
C GLY A 145 -8.60 4.65 -6.81
N TRP A 146 -9.60 4.10 -6.12
CA TRP A 146 -9.49 2.79 -5.49
C TRP A 146 -9.40 1.62 -6.48
N SER A 147 -9.89 1.78 -7.71
CA SER A 147 -9.81 0.75 -8.75
C SER A 147 -8.46 0.75 -9.47
N ARG A 148 -7.50 1.60 -9.06
CA ARG A 148 -6.19 1.70 -9.71
C ARG A 148 -5.08 2.13 -8.74
N GLY A 149 -3.87 1.60 -8.92
CA GLY A 149 -2.66 2.14 -8.31
C GLY A 149 -2.75 2.48 -6.81
N PHE A 150 -2.39 3.71 -6.48
CA PHE A 150 -2.23 4.22 -5.11
C PHE A 150 -3.31 5.24 -4.73
N MET A 151 -4.47 5.21 -5.40
CA MET A 151 -5.58 6.13 -5.14
C MET A 151 -5.26 7.60 -5.35
N LEU A 152 -4.38 7.91 -6.30
CA LEU A 152 -4.13 9.29 -6.67
C LEU A 152 -5.34 9.88 -7.44
N HIS A 153 -5.41 11.20 -7.52
CA HIS A 153 -6.46 11.87 -8.29
C HIS A 153 -6.41 11.45 -9.77
N GLU A 154 -5.20 11.31 -10.30
CA GLU A 154 -4.94 10.83 -11.65
C GLU A 154 -5.44 9.40 -11.86
N ASP A 155 -5.31 8.53 -10.85
CA ASP A 155 -5.82 7.16 -10.92
C ASP A 155 -7.35 7.15 -11.08
N ALA A 156 -8.04 8.01 -10.35
CA ALA A 156 -9.49 8.18 -10.45
C ALA A 156 -9.91 8.68 -11.85
N LEU A 157 -9.24 9.72 -12.35
CA LEU A 157 -9.52 10.28 -13.68
C LEU A 157 -9.31 9.23 -14.77
N VAL A 158 -8.17 8.52 -14.72
CA VAL A 158 -7.85 7.51 -15.72
C VAL A 158 -8.84 6.35 -15.68
N SER A 159 -9.21 5.84 -14.50
CA SER A 159 -10.19 4.76 -14.38
C SER A 159 -11.55 5.13 -14.97
N GLY A 160 -11.99 6.38 -14.82
CA GLY A 160 -13.21 6.89 -15.44
C GLY A 160 -13.14 6.86 -16.97
N ILE A 161 -11.99 7.26 -17.55
CA ILE A 161 -11.77 7.20 -18.99
C ILE A 161 -11.72 5.74 -19.48
N GLU A 162 -11.13 4.82 -18.70
CA GLU A 162 -11.10 3.40 -19.03
C GLU A 162 -12.51 2.79 -19.09
N VAL A 163 -13.36 3.12 -18.13
CA VAL A 163 -14.78 2.72 -18.16
C VAL A 163 -15.50 3.31 -19.37
N ALA A 164 -15.33 4.61 -19.62
CA ALA A 164 -15.95 5.26 -20.78
C ALA A 164 -15.52 4.59 -22.09
N ASN A 165 -14.23 4.27 -22.23
CA ASN A 165 -13.69 3.56 -23.39
C ASN A 165 -14.26 2.14 -23.54
N SER A 166 -14.43 1.42 -22.44
CA SER A 166 -15.06 0.09 -22.45
C SER A 166 -16.50 0.15 -22.97
N ILE A 167 -17.26 1.16 -22.51
CA ILE A 167 -18.63 1.40 -22.99
C ILE A 167 -18.63 1.80 -24.47
N LEU A 168 -17.80 2.76 -24.90
CA LEU A 168 -17.71 3.19 -26.30
C LEU A 168 -17.36 2.04 -27.24
N LYS A 169 -16.41 1.19 -26.85
CA LYS A 169 -16.04 -0.01 -27.61
C LYS A 169 -17.22 -0.97 -27.77
N SER A 170 -18.02 -1.17 -26.71
CA SER A 170 -19.22 -2.00 -26.78
C SER A 170 -20.30 -1.43 -27.72
N CYS A 171 -20.26 -0.11 -27.98
CA CYS A 171 -21.13 0.59 -28.92
C CYS A 171 -20.51 0.75 -30.32
N GLY A 172 -19.35 0.16 -30.61
CA GLY A 172 -18.66 0.30 -31.90
C GLY A 172 -18.07 1.69 -32.16
N THR A 173 -17.90 2.50 -31.11
CA THR A 173 -17.25 3.82 -31.19
C THR A 173 -15.78 3.73 -30.82
N ALA A 174 -14.93 4.53 -31.49
CA ALA A 174 -13.50 4.56 -31.21
C ALA A 174 -13.23 5.04 -29.77
N PRO A 175 -12.34 4.37 -29.02
CA PRO A 175 -11.96 4.81 -27.67
C PRO A 175 -11.05 6.04 -27.71
N TYR A 176 -11.00 6.77 -26.60
CA TYR A 176 -10.02 7.83 -26.37
C TYR A 176 -8.65 7.26 -26.01
N ASP A 177 -7.59 7.91 -26.47
CA ASP A 177 -6.24 7.58 -26.05
C ASP A 177 -6.01 7.97 -24.60
N ILE A 178 -5.61 6.98 -23.81
CA ILE A 178 -5.11 7.19 -22.46
C ILE A 178 -3.60 7.15 -22.54
N LEU A 179 -2.94 8.22 -22.13
CA LEU A 179 -1.49 8.24 -21.96
C LEU A 179 -1.12 7.26 -20.83
N ARG A 180 -0.98 5.98 -21.19
CA ARG A 180 -0.45 4.97 -20.30
C ARG A 180 1.03 5.27 -20.14
N ARG A 181 1.43 5.85 -19.01
CA ARG A 181 2.82 5.78 -18.59
C ARG A 181 3.12 4.29 -18.43
N LYS A 182 3.84 3.74 -19.41
CA LYS A 182 4.51 2.45 -19.25
C LYS A 182 5.65 2.75 -18.27
N ILE A 183 5.35 2.71 -16.96
CA ILE A 183 6.39 2.62 -15.97
C ILE A 183 6.93 1.21 -16.16
N GLU A 184 7.95 1.09 -17.02
CA GLU A 184 8.80 -0.08 -17.01
C GLU A 184 9.48 -0.05 -15.65
N LEU A 185 8.89 -0.77 -14.69
CA LEU A 185 9.62 -1.19 -13.52
C LEU A 185 10.74 -2.06 -14.08
N SER A 186 11.90 -1.45 -14.33
CA SER A 186 13.10 -2.13 -14.81
C SER A 186 13.65 -2.98 -13.66
N TYR A 187 12.90 -3.99 -13.28
CA TYR A 187 13.40 -5.12 -12.55
C TYR A 187 12.98 -6.37 -13.31
N SER A 188 13.67 -6.58 -14.42
CA SER A 188 13.90 -7.92 -14.92
C SER A 188 15.20 -8.36 -14.24
N PRO A 189 15.21 -9.29 -13.29
CA PRO A 189 16.42 -10.07 -13.09
C PRO A 189 16.63 -10.77 -14.42
N THR A 190 17.58 -10.30 -15.21
CA THR A 190 18.05 -11.08 -16.36
C THR A 190 18.56 -12.39 -15.78
N GLU A 191 18.00 -13.52 -16.21
CA GLU A 191 18.41 -14.91 -15.88
C GLU A 191 19.88 -15.22 -16.24
N LYS A 192 20.70 -14.21 -16.53
CA LYS A 192 22.01 -14.31 -17.18
C LYS A 192 23.19 -13.75 -16.39
N GLU A 193 23.01 -13.37 -15.13
CA GLU A 193 24.11 -13.04 -14.21
C GLU A 193 24.17 -13.98 -13.00
N ILE A 194 23.80 -15.25 -13.19
CA ILE A 194 24.39 -16.35 -12.39
C ILE A 194 25.78 -16.60 -12.98
N GLY A 195 26.67 -15.62 -12.82
CA GLY A 195 28.05 -15.67 -13.27
C GLY A 195 28.95 -16.10 -12.13
N GLU A 196 29.51 -17.29 -12.27
CA GLU A 196 30.74 -17.80 -11.63
C GLU A 196 30.86 -17.60 -10.11
N SER A 197 30.57 -18.70 -9.41
CA SER A 197 30.94 -19.04 -8.03
C SER A 197 32.15 -18.24 -7.50
N ALA A 198 31.87 -17.24 -6.67
CA ALA A 198 32.80 -16.87 -5.61
C ALA A 198 32.81 -18.06 -4.64
N SER A 199 33.90 -18.82 -4.61
CA SER A 199 34.06 -19.88 -3.62
C SER A 199 34.03 -19.26 -2.21
N PHE A 200 33.01 -19.59 -1.42
CA PHE A 200 32.92 -19.20 -0.02
C PHE A 200 33.90 -20.02 0.81
N ASN A 201 35.01 -19.39 1.21
CA ASN A 201 35.85 -19.87 2.30
C ASN A 201 35.37 -19.26 3.61
N ASP A 202 35.17 -20.07 4.65
CA ASP A 202 35.11 -19.81 6.12
C ASP A 202 34.34 -18.57 6.67
N ASP A 203 33.83 -17.65 5.85
CA ASP A 203 33.29 -16.34 6.24
C ASP A 203 31.76 -16.30 6.34
N ALA A 204 31.04 -17.34 5.89
CA ALA A 204 29.56 -17.38 5.93
C ALA A 204 28.98 -17.62 7.34
N THR A 205 29.78 -18.19 8.24
CA THR A 205 29.39 -18.50 9.63
C THR A 205 29.31 -17.25 10.51
N ALA A 206 30.19 -16.25 10.32
CA ALA A 206 30.21 -15.04 11.14
C ALA A 206 28.95 -14.15 10.98
N PRO A 207 28.39 -13.99 9.77
CA PRO A 207 27.06 -13.41 9.53
C PRO A 207 25.95 -14.15 10.28
N LEU A 208 25.92 -15.49 10.22
CA LEU A 208 24.93 -16.33 10.90
C LEU A 208 25.04 -16.26 12.42
N GLU A 209 26.25 -16.32 12.97
CA GLU A 209 26.50 -16.16 14.41
C GLU A 209 26.09 -14.79 14.93
N ARG A 210 26.13 -13.74 14.10
CA ARG A 210 25.67 -12.40 14.46
C ARG A 210 24.16 -12.34 14.65
N VAL A 211 23.40 -12.99 13.79
CA VAL A 211 21.92 -13.02 13.83
C VAL A 211 21.41 -14.01 14.88
N LEU A 212 22.07 -15.17 14.97
CA LEU A 212 21.63 -16.30 15.78
C LEU A 212 22.25 -16.31 17.19
N GLY A 213 23.28 -15.48 17.42
CA GLY A 213 23.95 -15.31 18.70
C GLY A 213 25.08 -16.31 18.98
N HIS A 214 25.89 -16.01 20.01
CA HIS A 214 26.95 -16.90 20.47
C HIS A 214 26.36 -18.21 21.03
N GLY A 215 26.74 -19.35 20.45
CA GLY A 215 26.17 -20.67 20.76
C GLY A 215 25.43 -21.34 19.60
N PHE A 216 25.49 -20.75 18.41
CA PHE A 216 25.01 -21.33 17.14
C PHE A 216 25.48 -22.77 16.94
N ASN A 217 24.52 -23.69 16.77
CA ASN A 217 24.76 -25.06 16.34
C ASN A 217 24.13 -25.27 14.95
N PRO A 218 24.93 -25.40 13.88
CA PRO A 218 24.42 -25.48 12.51
C PRO A 218 23.57 -26.74 12.24
N THR A 219 23.60 -27.72 13.13
CA THR A 219 22.84 -28.99 13.01
C THR A 219 21.46 -28.97 13.68
N MET A 220 21.10 -27.88 14.38
CA MET A 220 19.77 -27.74 14.99
C MET A 220 18.73 -27.24 13.99
N THR A 221 17.48 -27.65 14.12
CA THR A 221 16.38 -27.14 13.28
C THR A 221 16.04 -25.69 13.61
N TRP A 222 15.50 -24.95 12.64
CA TRP A 222 15.08 -23.55 12.86
C TRP A 222 14.05 -23.37 13.98
N ASP A 223 13.14 -24.35 14.14
CA ASP A 223 12.17 -24.38 15.23
C ASP A 223 12.84 -24.44 16.61
N ALA A 224 13.97 -25.16 16.72
CA ALA A 224 14.71 -25.28 17.97
C ALA A 224 15.47 -23.99 18.34
N PHE A 225 15.77 -23.14 17.36
CA PHE A 225 16.30 -21.78 17.59
C PHE A 225 15.21 -20.80 18.06
N GLY A 226 13.93 -21.12 17.85
CA GLY A 226 12.84 -20.22 18.19
C GLY A 226 12.96 -18.88 17.45
N LEU A 227 13.31 -18.93 16.16
CA LEU A 227 13.56 -17.72 15.38
C LEU A 227 12.33 -16.82 15.38
N SER A 228 12.53 -15.59 15.85
CA SER A 228 11.55 -14.54 15.65
C SER A 228 11.46 -14.21 14.16
N SER A 229 10.30 -13.71 13.72
CA SER A 229 10.12 -13.22 12.35
C SER A 229 11.10 -12.11 11.97
N VAL A 230 11.62 -11.35 12.95
CA VAL A 230 12.67 -10.34 12.76
C VAL A 230 14.00 -11.00 12.42
N ALA A 231 14.39 -12.04 13.16
CA ALA A 231 15.64 -12.78 12.89
C ALA A 231 15.61 -13.50 11.54
N GLN A 232 14.44 -14.00 11.12
CA GLN A 232 14.25 -14.57 9.79
C GLN A 232 14.41 -13.52 8.68
N ALA A 233 13.83 -12.32 8.85
CA ALA A 233 13.94 -11.24 7.88
C ALA A 233 15.38 -10.68 7.78
N GLU A 234 16.07 -10.54 8.92
CA GLU A 234 17.49 -10.16 8.94
C GLU A 234 18.35 -11.21 8.23
N LEU A 235 18.10 -12.50 8.49
CA LEU A 235 18.82 -13.58 7.84
C LEU A 235 18.57 -13.60 6.33
N SER A 236 17.31 -13.51 5.89
CA SER A 236 16.97 -13.42 4.47
C SER A 236 17.65 -12.22 3.81
N GLY A 237 17.58 -11.03 4.41
CA GLY A 237 18.24 -9.84 3.85
C GLY A 237 19.76 -9.97 3.73
N MET A 238 20.39 -10.69 4.67
CA MET A 238 21.83 -10.97 4.60
C MET A 238 22.17 -11.97 3.50
N VAL A 239 21.36 -13.01 3.30
CA VAL A 239 21.55 -13.94 2.18
C VAL A 239 21.29 -13.22 0.85
N GLU A 240 20.29 -12.36 0.76
CA GLU A 240 20.02 -11.54 -0.43
C GLU A 240 21.19 -10.61 -0.78
N GLU A 241 21.79 -9.95 0.24
CA GLU A 241 22.98 -9.11 0.07
C GLU A 241 24.18 -9.91 -0.45
N HIS A 242 24.30 -11.16 -0.01
CA HIS A 242 25.43 -12.03 -0.34
C HIS A 242 25.30 -12.70 -1.70
N MET A 243 24.11 -13.23 -2.00
CA MET A 243 23.81 -13.91 -3.26
C MET A 243 23.47 -12.93 -4.39
N LEU A 244 23.27 -11.64 -4.07
CA LEU A 244 22.82 -10.60 -5.01
C LEU A 244 21.49 -10.96 -5.69
N VAL A 245 20.64 -11.76 -5.02
CA VAL A 245 19.34 -12.24 -5.53
C VAL A 245 18.29 -12.02 -4.46
N LYS A 246 17.09 -11.56 -4.86
CA LYS A 246 15.93 -11.50 -3.95
C LYS A 246 15.37 -12.90 -3.71
N LEU A 247 15.13 -13.22 -2.45
CA LEU A 247 14.67 -14.53 -2.02
C LEU A 247 13.18 -14.48 -1.66
N PRO A 248 12.43 -15.57 -1.86
CA PRO A 248 11.04 -15.63 -1.40
C PRO A 248 10.99 -15.51 0.13
N VAL A 249 9.88 -14.99 0.67
CA VAL A 249 9.73 -14.69 2.11
C VAL A 249 9.91 -15.93 2.99
N ASN A 250 9.59 -17.12 2.47
CA ASN A 250 9.74 -18.40 3.15
C ASN A 250 11.06 -19.12 2.83
N PHE A 251 12.04 -18.46 2.20
CA PHE A 251 13.28 -19.09 1.75
C PHE A 251 14.02 -19.83 2.86
N ILE A 252 14.09 -19.26 4.07
CA ILE A 252 14.74 -19.90 5.22
C ILE A 252 14.02 -21.20 5.63
N GLU A 253 12.69 -21.26 5.49
CA GLU A 253 11.88 -22.45 5.81
C GLU A 253 12.06 -23.57 4.77
N MET A 254 12.67 -23.29 3.62
CA MET A 254 13.00 -24.30 2.61
C MET A 254 14.17 -25.20 3.04
N PHE A 255 14.94 -24.78 4.06
CA PHE A 255 16.06 -25.53 4.61
C PHE A 255 15.71 -26.05 6.00
N PRO A 256 15.78 -27.37 6.26
CA PRO A 256 15.55 -27.95 7.58
C PRO A 256 16.50 -27.44 8.68
N THR A 257 17.73 -27.09 8.32
CA THR A 257 18.80 -26.68 9.24
C THR A 257 19.63 -25.52 8.68
N PRO A 258 20.30 -24.73 9.54
CA PRO A 258 21.27 -23.73 9.11
C PRO A 258 22.43 -24.31 8.31
N ALA A 259 22.88 -25.55 8.61
CA ALA A 259 23.92 -26.23 7.82
C ALA A 259 23.50 -26.38 6.36
N GLU A 260 22.26 -26.82 6.11
CA GLU A 260 21.75 -27.01 4.75
C GLU A 260 21.57 -25.67 4.01
N LEU A 261 21.25 -24.59 4.72
CA LEU A 261 21.25 -23.25 4.15
C LEU A 261 22.68 -22.78 3.82
N ILE A 262 23.65 -23.01 4.70
CA ILE A 262 25.07 -22.69 4.45
C ILE A 262 25.60 -23.47 3.23
N ASP A 263 25.25 -24.75 3.11
CA ASP A 263 25.68 -25.60 1.98
C ASP A 263 25.03 -25.18 0.65
N TYR A 264 23.88 -24.51 0.70
CA TYR A 264 23.15 -24.02 -0.47
C TYR A 264 23.69 -22.68 -1.00
N ILE A 265 24.11 -21.80 -0.09
CA ILE A 265 24.66 -20.46 -0.39
C ILE A 265 26.07 -20.58 -0.96
#